data_AF-A0A7C3XES9-F1
#
_entry.id   AF-A0A7C3XES9-F1
#
_cell.length_a   1.000
_cell.length_b   1.000
_cell.length_c   1.000
_cell.angle_alpha   90.00
_cell.angle_beta   90.00
_cell.angle_gamma   90.00
#
_symmetry.space_group_name_H-M   'P 1'
#
loop_
_entity.id
_entity.type
_entity.pdbx_description
1 polymer ?
#
loop_
_entity_poly.entity_id
_entity_poly.type
_entity_poly.pdbx_seq_one_letter_code
_entity_poly.pdbx_strand_id
1 'polypeptide(L)'
;MSQSSEKRMNRATVWGWGDDFEVARTNSEKYVSKRWKEKTKECAIGITAIERLEGTSFYIAAFTSDPKKVGDLADRLLDVVLGLKGDVKVDFVTIDLSEDMISEKELYRDSLRYVEEEYRRCEKALVAKVREDPKMKAKVQGRKIVVIPEVCITCELDSDYANKVIVDATDTNFTRLRNFLHSLYKVLFKEGLAKKIIGFKLTENVEKLKIEDIDVEGDKVYVWLV
;
A
#
# COMPACT_ATOMS: atom_id res chain seq x y z
N MET A 1 11.48 14.98 -24.88
CA MET A 1 11.71 14.43 -23.53
C MET A 1 11.26 15.49 -22.53
N SER A 2 10.02 15.36 -22.05
CA SER A 2 9.45 16.28 -21.06
C SER A 2 9.80 15.73 -19.68
N GLN A 3 10.70 16.41 -18.97
CA GLN A 3 10.87 16.21 -17.53
C GLN A 3 9.58 16.72 -16.89
N SER A 4 8.69 15.81 -16.49
CA SER A 4 7.58 16.14 -15.61
C SER A 4 8.17 16.69 -14.33
N SER A 5 7.96 17.97 -14.08
CA SER A 5 8.29 18.60 -12.82
C SER A 5 7.56 17.86 -11.70
N GLU A 6 8.29 17.05 -10.94
CA GLU A 6 7.88 16.67 -9.59
C GLU A 6 7.80 17.97 -8.78
N LYS A 7 6.63 18.62 -8.81
CA LYS A 7 6.30 19.68 -7.87
C LYS A 7 6.47 19.09 -6.48
N ARG A 8 7.42 19.62 -5.72
CA ARG A 8 7.72 19.23 -4.33
C ARG A 8 6.44 19.08 -3.51
N MET A 9 6.06 17.84 -3.24
CA MET A 9 5.13 17.52 -2.16
C MET A 9 5.81 17.87 -0.83
N ASN A 10 5.13 18.64 0.02
CA ASN A 10 5.61 18.88 1.37
C ASN A 10 5.12 17.72 2.26
N ARG A 11 5.96 16.68 2.35
CA ARG A 11 5.76 15.53 3.25
C ARG A 11 6.30 15.82 4.64
N ALA A 12 5.61 15.35 5.67
CA ALA A 12 6.13 15.30 7.04
C ALA A 12 5.59 14.08 7.79
N THR A 13 6.42 13.50 8.65
CA THR A 13 5.98 12.55 9.67
C THR A 13 5.42 13.35 10.86
N VAL A 14 4.19 13.05 11.25
CA VAL A 14 3.47 13.75 12.33
C VAL A 14 3.28 12.90 13.57
N TRP A 15 3.55 11.60 13.48
CA TRP A 15 3.59 10.66 14.59
C TRP A 15 4.47 9.45 14.22
N GLY A 16 5.15 8.87 15.19
CA GLY A 16 5.92 7.64 15.02
C GLY A 16 5.83 6.71 16.23
N TRP A 17 6.34 5.50 16.06
CA TRP A 17 6.37 4.51 17.14
C TRP A 17 7.06 5.04 18.41
N GLY A 18 6.35 4.98 19.54
CA GLY A 18 6.82 5.45 20.85
C GLY A 18 6.13 6.72 21.36
N ASP A 19 5.37 7.40 20.51
CA ASP A 19 4.54 8.55 20.89
C ASP A 19 3.11 8.11 21.26
N ASP A 20 2.44 8.89 22.11
CA ASP A 20 1.00 8.69 22.41
C ASP A 20 0.15 8.92 21.15
N PHE A 21 -0.82 8.04 20.87
CA PHE A 21 -1.64 8.12 19.65
C PHE A 21 -2.41 9.45 19.52
N GLU A 22 -2.84 10.04 20.64
CA GLU A 22 -3.54 11.33 20.71
C GLU A 22 -2.70 12.51 20.14
N VAL A 23 -1.37 12.33 20.09
CA VAL A 23 -0.45 13.34 19.54
C VAL A 23 -0.55 13.42 18.02
N ALA A 24 -0.97 12.35 17.33
CA ALA A 24 -1.09 12.33 15.87
C ALA A 24 -2.06 13.40 15.37
N ARG A 25 -3.25 13.53 15.98
CA ARG A 25 -4.21 14.59 15.68
C ARG A 25 -3.61 15.97 15.87
N THR A 26 -3.07 16.21 17.06
CA THR A 26 -2.57 17.52 17.47
C THR A 26 -1.42 17.98 16.55
N ASN A 27 -0.51 17.08 16.22
CA ASN A 27 0.59 17.36 15.30
C ASN A 27 0.10 17.59 13.87
N SER A 28 -0.93 16.84 13.45
CA SER A 28 -1.55 16.99 12.14
C SER A 28 -2.18 18.37 11.96
N GLU A 29 -3.00 18.80 12.91
CA GLU A 29 -3.64 20.13 12.93
C GLU A 29 -2.60 21.26 13.01
N LYS A 30 -1.56 21.08 13.85
CA LYS A 30 -0.45 22.03 13.97
C LYS A 30 0.38 22.14 12.69
N TYR A 31 0.56 21.04 11.95
CA TYR A 31 1.28 21.07 10.68
C TYR A 31 0.48 21.82 9.62
N VAL A 32 -0.80 21.47 9.47
CA VAL A 32 -1.71 22.10 8.50
C VAL A 32 -1.86 23.58 8.76
N SER A 33 -2.12 24.02 10.00
CA SER A 33 -2.25 25.44 10.33
C SER A 33 -1.01 26.29 9.97
N LYS A 34 0.18 25.68 9.92
CA LYS A 34 1.43 26.37 9.55
C LYS A 34 1.78 26.28 8.08
N ARG A 35 1.37 25.20 7.40
CA ARG A 35 1.89 24.84 6.07
C ARG A 35 0.83 24.87 4.98
N TRP A 36 -0.45 24.84 5.33
CA TRP A 36 -1.54 25.03 4.38
C TRP A 36 -1.51 26.46 3.86
N LYS A 37 -1.36 26.59 2.54
CA LYS A 37 -1.33 27.88 1.83
C LYS A 37 -2.55 27.98 0.92
N GLU A 38 -2.85 29.18 0.45
CA GLU A 38 -3.93 29.43 -0.52
C GLU A 38 -3.87 28.51 -1.76
N LYS A 39 -2.65 28.19 -2.23
CA LYS A 39 -2.42 27.28 -3.36
C LYS A 39 -2.54 25.79 -3.03
N THR A 40 -2.71 25.42 -1.76
CA THR A 40 -2.84 24.01 -1.33
C THR A 40 -4.25 23.56 -1.64
N LYS A 41 -4.38 22.53 -2.47
CA LYS A 41 -5.68 21.99 -2.87
C LYS A 41 -6.08 20.78 -2.06
N GLU A 42 -5.11 19.98 -1.66
CA GLU A 42 -5.36 18.71 -0.99
C GLU A 42 -4.27 18.35 0.01
N CYS A 43 -4.68 17.60 1.03
CA CYS A 43 -3.84 16.95 2.00
C CYS A 43 -4.12 15.45 2.00
N ALA A 44 -3.08 14.64 1.95
CA ALA A 44 -3.16 13.21 2.24
C ALA A 44 -2.66 12.95 3.66
N ILE A 45 -3.44 12.21 4.44
CA ILE A 45 -3.03 11.68 5.74
C ILE A 45 -2.76 10.19 5.53
N GLY A 46 -1.52 9.78 5.77
CA GLY A 46 -1.02 8.45 5.49
C GLY A 46 -0.65 7.70 6.76
N ILE A 47 -0.97 6.41 6.86
CA ILE A 47 -0.50 5.52 7.93
C ILE A 47 0.27 4.38 7.30
N THR A 48 1.52 4.18 7.73
CA THR A 48 2.31 2.98 7.39
C THR A 48 2.33 2.03 8.57
N ALA A 49 2.01 0.76 8.33
CA ALA A 49 1.90 -0.26 9.35
C ALA A 49 2.21 -1.65 8.80
N ILE A 50 2.40 -2.60 9.72
CA ILE A 50 2.58 -4.02 9.41
C ILE A 50 1.69 -4.88 10.31
N GLU A 51 1.00 -5.85 9.72
CA GLU A 51 0.39 -6.97 10.46
C GLU A 51 1.48 -8.02 10.68
N ARG A 52 1.92 -8.18 11.93
CA ARG A 52 3.13 -8.93 12.29
C ARG A 52 2.97 -10.44 12.26
N LEU A 53 1.75 -10.97 12.35
CA LEU A 53 1.54 -12.42 12.37
C LEU A 53 1.73 -13.03 10.98
N GLU A 54 1.18 -12.40 9.96
CA GLU A 54 1.22 -12.86 8.57
C GLU A 54 2.27 -12.13 7.73
N GLY A 55 2.77 -10.98 8.21
CA GLY A 55 3.85 -10.21 7.59
C GLY A 55 3.41 -9.20 6.54
N THR A 56 2.10 -8.95 6.41
CA THR A 56 1.56 -8.00 5.43
C THR A 56 1.88 -6.56 5.84
N SER A 57 2.69 -5.87 5.05
CA SER A 57 2.96 -4.43 5.21
C SER A 57 1.94 -3.63 4.42
N PHE A 58 1.50 -2.49 4.93
CA PHE A 58 0.49 -1.70 4.25
C PHE A 58 0.59 -0.20 4.55
N TYR A 59 0.07 0.58 3.62
CA TYR A 59 -0.08 2.02 3.69
C TYR A 59 -1.52 2.42 3.38
N ILE A 60 -2.14 3.22 4.24
CA ILE A 60 -3.49 3.77 4.01
C ILE A 60 -3.37 5.28 3.92
N ALA A 61 -3.89 5.89 2.86
CA ALA A 61 -3.98 7.32 2.70
C ALA A 61 -5.42 7.80 2.54
N ALA A 62 -5.87 8.73 3.39
CA ALA A 62 -7.10 9.48 3.18
C ALA A 62 -6.81 10.90 2.70
N PHE A 63 -7.51 11.33 1.66
CA PHE A 63 -7.31 12.63 1.02
C PHE A 63 -8.42 13.61 1.42
N THR A 64 -8.08 14.87 1.70
CA THR A 64 -9.07 15.92 2.00
C THR A 64 -8.63 17.26 1.43
N SER A 65 -9.59 18.02 0.92
CA SER A 65 -9.42 19.44 0.55
C SER A 65 -9.84 20.39 1.69
N ASP A 66 -10.38 19.85 2.79
CA ASP A 66 -10.72 20.61 3.98
C ASP A 66 -9.62 20.46 5.06
N PRO A 67 -8.85 21.53 5.36
CA PRO A 67 -7.82 21.50 6.39
C PRO A 67 -8.38 21.20 7.79
N LYS A 68 -9.66 21.49 8.06
CA LYS A 68 -10.28 21.27 9.37
C LYS A 68 -10.54 19.78 9.65
N LYS A 69 -10.62 18.96 8.60
CA LYS A 69 -10.83 17.50 8.72
C LYS A 69 -9.54 16.72 8.98
N VAL A 70 -8.37 17.35 8.84
CA VAL A 70 -7.08 16.62 8.82
C VAL A 70 -6.79 15.91 10.15
N GLY A 71 -7.03 16.57 11.29
CA GLY A 71 -6.88 15.93 12.61
C GLY A 71 -7.82 14.74 12.80
N ASP A 72 -9.11 14.93 12.50
CA ASP A 72 -10.10 13.86 12.64
C ASP A 72 -9.83 12.66 11.71
N LEU A 73 -9.33 12.91 10.49
CA LEU A 73 -8.91 11.85 9.58
C LEU A 73 -7.72 11.05 10.13
N ALA A 74 -6.75 11.71 10.78
CA ALA A 74 -5.63 11.03 11.41
C ALA A 74 -6.10 10.10 12.54
N ASP A 75 -6.98 10.60 13.43
CA ASP A 75 -7.55 9.79 14.52
C ASP A 75 -8.34 8.60 13.98
N ARG A 76 -9.27 8.83 13.06
CA ARG A 76 -10.13 7.76 12.56
C ARG A 76 -9.36 6.72 11.75
N LEU A 77 -8.33 7.13 11.00
CA LEU A 77 -7.45 6.17 10.34
C LEU A 77 -6.67 5.34 11.36
N LEU A 78 -6.15 5.96 12.43
CA LEU A 78 -5.49 5.23 13.51
C LEU A 78 -6.43 4.23 14.18
N ASP A 79 -7.65 4.64 14.49
CA ASP A 79 -8.68 3.76 15.07
C ASP A 79 -8.99 2.57 14.15
N VAL A 80 -9.07 2.78 12.84
CA VAL A 80 -9.23 1.70 11.86
C VAL A 80 -8.06 0.73 11.93
N VAL A 81 -6.83 1.23 11.94
CA VAL A 81 -5.62 0.41 11.93
C VAL A 81 -5.45 -0.36 13.23
N LEU A 82 -5.69 0.29 14.38
CA LEU A 82 -5.66 -0.34 15.71
C LEU A 82 -6.83 -1.31 15.94
N GLY A 83 -7.95 -1.09 15.26
CA GLY A 83 -9.12 -1.97 15.29
C GLY A 83 -9.05 -3.18 14.38
N LEU A 84 -7.99 -3.32 13.57
CA LEU A 84 -7.76 -4.51 12.76
C LEU A 84 -7.50 -5.72 13.66
N LYS A 85 -7.99 -6.88 13.23
CA LYS A 85 -7.65 -8.15 13.89
C LYS A 85 -6.20 -8.52 13.55
N GLY A 86 -5.41 -8.87 14.56
CA GLY A 86 -4.02 -9.27 14.41
C GLY A 86 -3.10 -8.53 15.37
N ASP A 87 -1.79 -8.72 15.20
CA ASP A 87 -0.78 -7.89 15.86
C ASP A 87 -0.34 -6.80 14.89
N VAL A 88 -1.09 -5.69 14.86
CA VAL A 88 -0.78 -4.57 13.97
C VAL A 88 0.14 -3.58 14.68
N LYS A 89 1.30 -3.34 14.07
CA LYS A 89 2.22 -2.29 14.49
C LYS A 89 2.16 -1.14 13.51
N VAL A 90 1.79 0.03 14.01
CA VAL A 90 1.89 1.29 13.25
C VAL A 90 3.32 1.79 13.32
N ASP A 91 3.97 2.01 12.18
CA ASP A 91 5.34 2.54 12.16
C ASP A 91 5.33 4.06 12.25
N PHE A 92 4.53 4.73 11.42
CA PHE A 92 4.40 6.18 11.42
C PHE A 92 3.15 6.70 10.70
N VAL A 93 2.76 7.93 11.03
CA VAL A 93 1.73 8.71 10.34
C VAL A 93 2.38 9.87 9.59
N THR A 94 2.00 10.07 8.33
CA THR A 94 2.48 11.15 7.47
C THR A 94 1.38 12.10 7.04
N ILE A 95 1.76 13.34 6.77
CA ILE A 95 0.95 14.32 6.04
C ILE A 95 1.69 14.76 4.79
N ASP A 96 0.96 14.77 3.66
CA ASP A 96 1.43 15.28 2.38
C ASP A 96 0.51 16.40 1.89
N LEU A 97 1.03 17.62 1.74
CA LEU A 97 0.30 18.74 1.13
C LEU A 97 0.60 18.86 -0.37
N SER A 98 -0.45 19.00 -1.16
CA SER A 98 -0.40 19.06 -2.62
C SER A 98 -1.08 20.32 -3.17
N GLU A 99 -0.51 20.88 -4.25
CA GLU A 99 -1.15 21.95 -5.05
C GLU A 99 -2.11 21.39 -6.11
N ASP A 100 -2.18 20.07 -6.24
CA ASP A 100 -3.03 19.33 -7.17
C ASP A 100 -4.04 18.46 -6.39
N MET A 101 -5.23 18.27 -6.96
CA MET A 101 -6.22 17.30 -6.47
C MET A 101 -5.84 15.91 -6.96
N ILE A 102 -5.13 15.15 -6.13
CA ILE A 102 -4.72 13.77 -6.42
C ILE A 102 -5.96 12.88 -6.44
N SER A 103 -6.93 13.14 -5.55
CA SER A 103 -8.19 12.40 -5.47
C SER A 103 -9.06 12.48 -6.72
N GLU A 104 -8.97 13.53 -7.54
CA GLU A 104 -9.77 13.64 -8.77
C GLU A 104 -9.27 12.73 -9.90
N LYS A 105 -8.02 12.25 -9.82
CA LYS A 105 -7.48 11.30 -10.77
C LYS A 105 -7.97 9.92 -10.38
N GLU A 106 -8.89 9.34 -11.15
CA GLU A 106 -9.13 7.89 -11.05
C GLU A 106 -7.83 7.18 -11.41
N LEU A 107 -7.34 6.36 -10.49
CA LEU A 107 -6.08 5.67 -10.69
C LEU A 107 -6.34 4.27 -11.24
N TYR A 108 -7.37 3.57 -10.75
CA TYR A 108 -7.56 2.14 -11.00
C TYR A 108 -9.02 1.73 -11.20
N ARG A 109 -9.28 0.80 -12.14
CA ARG A 109 -10.63 0.28 -12.42
C ARG A 109 -10.70 -1.26 -12.52
N ASP A 110 -9.60 -1.96 -12.26
CA ASP A 110 -9.61 -3.41 -12.41
C ASP A 110 -10.35 -4.08 -11.26
N SER A 111 -11.02 -5.18 -11.57
CA SER A 111 -11.60 -6.04 -10.55
C SER A 111 -10.51 -6.85 -9.83
N LEU A 112 -10.77 -7.25 -8.58
CA LEU A 112 -9.87 -8.13 -7.84
C LEU A 112 -9.62 -9.46 -8.56
N ARG A 113 -10.61 -9.98 -9.29
CA ARG A 113 -10.47 -11.19 -10.11
C ARG A 113 -9.47 -10.98 -11.25
N TYR A 114 -9.55 -9.83 -11.93
CA TYR A 114 -8.60 -9.48 -12.97
C TYR A 114 -7.18 -9.35 -12.41
N VAL A 115 -7.02 -8.69 -11.25
CA VAL A 115 -5.73 -8.59 -10.55
C VAL A 115 -5.17 -9.97 -10.18
N GLU A 116 -6.01 -10.91 -9.75
CA GLU A 116 -5.60 -12.30 -9.50
C GLU A 116 -5.16 -13.03 -10.79
N GLU A 117 -5.84 -12.79 -11.91
CA GLU A 117 -5.44 -13.32 -13.22
C GLU A 117 -4.09 -12.75 -13.67
N GLU A 118 -3.85 -11.45 -13.47
CA GLU A 118 -2.57 -10.79 -13.75
C GLU A 118 -1.45 -11.33 -12.85
N TYR A 119 -1.69 -11.49 -11.56
CA TYR A 119 -0.71 -12.09 -10.64
C TYR A 119 -0.27 -13.49 -11.11
N ARG A 120 -1.21 -14.35 -11.53
CA ARG A 120 -0.88 -15.68 -12.07
C ARG A 120 -0.08 -15.62 -13.38
N ARG A 121 -0.27 -14.57 -14.19
CA ARG A 121 0.56 -14.33 -15.39
C ARG A 121 1.97 -13.90 -14.97
N CYS A 122 2.09 -13.05 -13.96
CA CYS A 122 3.37 -12.63 -13.38
C CYS A 122 4.16 -13.83 -12.83
N GLU A 123 3.54 -14.73 -12.06
CA GLU A 123 4.21 -15.93 -11.53
C GLU A 123 4.81 -16.78 -12.65
N LYS A 124 4.06 -17.01 -13.75
CA LYS A 124 4.56 -17.77 -14.90
C LYS A 124 5.74 -17.09 -15.58
N ALA A 125 5.67 -15.77 -15.74
CA ALA A 125 6.75 -14.99 -16.33
C ALA A 125 8.01 -14.99 -15.44
N LEU A 126 7.85 -14.93 -14.12
CA LEU A 126 8.95 -15.03 -13.16
C LEU A 126 9.61 -16.40 -13.19
N VAL A 127 8.84 -17.48 -13.29
CA VAL A 127 9.40 -18.84 -13.46
C VAL A 127 10.25 -18.93 -14.74
N ALA A 128 9.79 -18.34 -15.85
CA ALA A 128 10.56 -18.29 -17.09
C ALA A 128 11.85 -17.49 -16.92
N LYS A 129 11.76 -16.29 -16.33
CA LYS A 129 12.91 -15.43 -16.01
C LYS A 129 13.96 -16.16 -15.17
N VAL A 130 13.54 -16.83 -14.10
CA VAL A 130 14.44 -17.62 -13.23
C VAL A 130 15.08 -18.77 -13.99
N ARG A 131 14.36 -19.44 -14.89
CA ARG A 131 14.91 -20.54 -15.69
C ARG A 131 15.96 -20.06 -16.70
N GLU A 132 15.76 -18.87 -17.25
CA GLU A 132 16.66 -18.27 -18.24
C GLU A 132 17.89 -17.63 -17.61
N ASP A 133 17.82 -17.24 -16.33
CA ASP A 133 18.95 -16.68 -15.58
C ASP A 133 20.15 -17.65 -15.59
N PRO A 134 21.30 -17.25 -16.18
CA PRO A 134 22.49 -18.09 -16.25
C PRO A 134 22.98 -18.61 -14.89
N LYS A 135 22.79 -17.85 -13.81
CA LYS A 135 23.18 -18.23 -12.45
C LYS A 135 22.28 -19.29 -11.85
N MET A 136 21.06 -19.44 -12.37
CA MET A 136 20.06 -20.37 -11.87
C MET A 136 20.01 -21.68 -12.64
N LYS A 137 20.48 -21.72 -13.89
CA LYS A 137 20.39 -22.90 -14.79
C LYS A 137 20.75 -24.22 -14.10
N ALA A 138 21.89 -24.29 -13.44
CA ALA A 138 22.34 -25.51 -12.75
C ALA A 138 21.48 -25.86 -11.53
N LYS A 139 20.96 -24.85 -10.82
CA LYS A 139 20.14 -25.04 -9.61
C LYS A 139 18.74 -25.57 -9.95
N VAL A 140 18.18 -25.14 -11.09
CA VAL A 140 16.78 -25.42 -11.49
C VAL A 140 16.62 -26.56 -12.49
N GLN A 141 17.72 -27.08 -13.06
CA GLN A 141 17.65 -28.15 -14.05
C GLN A 141 16.99 -29.41 -13.48
N GLY A 142 15.91 -29.86 -14.13
CA GLY A 142 15.16 -31.04 -13.70
C GLY A 142 14.37 -30.87 -12.40
N ARG A 143 14.28 -29.65 -11.87
CA ARG A 143 13.58 -29.32 -10.62
C ARG A 143 12.38 -28.43 -10.85
N LYS A 144 11.42 -28.48 -9.93
CA LYS A 144 10.26 -27.59 -9.92
C LYS A 144 10.66 -26.24 -9.33
N ILE A 145 10.47 -25.17 -10.10
CA ILE A 145 10.70 -23.79 -9.64
C ILE A 145 9.43 -23.31 -8.94
N VAL A 146 9.56 -22.78 -7.74
CA VAL A 146 8.51 -22.10 -6.98
C VAL A 146 8.97 -20.67 -6.74
N VAL A 147 8.30 -19.70 -7.35
CA VAL A 147 8.61 -18.28 -7.18
C VAL A 147 7.78 -17.71 -6.03
N ILE A 148 8.41 -16.86 -5.23
CA ILE A 148 7.80 -16.19 -4.08
C ILE A 148 8.07 -14.69 -4.26
N PRO A 149 7.28 -13.99 -5.09
CA PRO A 149 7.44 -12.56 -5.29
C PRO A 149 6.81 -11.76 -4.16
N GLU A 150 7.53 -10.76 -3.66
CA GLU A 150 6.90 -9.64 -2.97
C GLU A 150 6.01 -8.91 -3.98
N VAL A 151 4.73 -8.73 -3.63
CA VAL A 151 3.74 -8.11 -4.50
C VAL A 151 2.94 -7.06 -3.76
N CYS A 152 2.76 -5.91 -4.40
CA CYS A 152 1.88 -4.85 -3.93
C CYS A 152 0.52 -4.84 -4.67
N ILE A 153 -0.58 -4.81 -3.92
CA ILE A 153 -1.91 -4.47 -4.45
C ILE A 153 -2.31 -3.12 -3.91
N THR A 154 -2.59 -2.20 -4.83
CA THR A 154 -3.25 -0.93 -4.53
C THR A 154 -4.76 -1.09 -4.70
N CYS A 155 -5.52 -0.59 -3.74
CA CYS A 155 -6.97 -0.54 -3.72
C CYS A 155 -7.42 0.92 -3.61
N GLU A 156 -8.29 1.34 -4.54
CA GLU A 156 -8.89 2.67 -4.54
C GLU A 156 -10.33 2.58 -4.01
N LEU A 157 -10.64 3.46 -3.04
CA LEU A 157 -11.91 3.50 -2.35
C LEU A 157 -12.54 4.88 -2.48
N ASP A 158 -13.83 4.88 -2.78
CA ASP A 158 -14.68 6.08 -2.76
C ASP A 158 -15.04 6.43 -1.32
N SER A 159 -15.22 7.72 -1.03
CA SER A 159 -15.54 8.20 0.30
C SER A 159 -16.41 9.45 0.23
N ASP A 160 -17.43 9.51 1.09
CA ASP A 160 -18.22 10.73 1.32
C ASP A 160 -17.57 11.60 2.43
N TYR A 161 -16.67 11.04 3.25
CA TYR A 161 -16.05 11.73 4.39
C TYR A 161 -14.73 12.43 4.04
N ALA A 162 -13.78 11.66 3.51
CA ALA A 162 -12.62 12.08 2.74
C ALA A 162 -12.97 12.22 1.24
N ASN A 163 -12.12 12.89 0.46
CA ASN A 163 -12.24 12.94 -1.00
C ASN A 163 -11.98 11.58 -1.66
N LYS A 164 -11.08 10.78 -1.08
CA LYS A 164 -10.67 9.45 -1.54
C LYS A 164 -9.92 8.73 -0.42
N VAL A 165 -9.95 7.40 -0.42
CA VAL A 165 -9.02 6.58 0.35
C VAL A 165 -8.26 5.64 -0.58
N ILE A 166 -6.95 5.55 -0.40
CA ILE A 166 -6.07 4.60 -1.10
C ILE A 166 -5.46 3.67 -0.07
N VAL A 167 -5.42 2.38 -0.39
CA VAL A 167 -4.73 1.36 0.40
C VAL A 167 -3.71 0.67 -0.49
N ASP A 168 -2.44 0.74 -0.14
CA ASP A 168 -1.39 -0.09 -0.71
C ASP A 168 -1.06 -1.19 0.30
N ALA A 169 -1.08 -2.45 -0.13
CA ALA A 169 -0.69 -3.56 0.73
C ALA A 169 0.30 -4.46 -0.01
N THR A 170 1.33 -4.89 0.71
CA THR A 170 2.45 -5.67 0.19
C THR A 170 2.61 -6.96 1.00
N ASP A 171 2.74 -8.07 0.29
CA ASP A 171 2.97 -9.40 0.87
C ASP A 171 3.69 -10.28 -0.16
N THR A 172 4.27 -11.39 0.27
CA THR A 172 4.82 -12.44 -0.63
C THR A 172 3.76 -13.48 -1.03
N ASN A 173 2.58 -13.44 -0.40
CA ASN A 173 1.48 -14.36 -0.64
C ASN A 173 0.20 -13.60 -1.02
N PHE A 174 -0.22 -13.76 -2.27
CA PHE A 174 -1.42 -13.10 -2.80
C PHE A 174 -2.70 -13.45 -2.03
N THR A 175 -2.84 -14.67 -1.52
CA THR A 175 -4.03 -15.08 -0.76
C THR A 175 -4.11 -14.36 0.58
N ARG A 176 -2.97 -14.22 1.27
CA ARG A 176 -2.88 -13.43 2.51
C ARG A 176 -3.22 -11.98 2.23
N LEU A 177 -2.61 -11.40 1.21
CA LEU A 177 -2.84 -10.03 0.78
C LEU A 177 -4.32 -9.75 0.48
N ARG A 178 -4.96 -10.64 -0.26
CA ARG A 178 -6.40 -10.56 -0.58
C ARG A 178 -7.27 -10.59 0.68
N ASN A 179 -6.98 -11.49 1.61
CA ASN A 179 -7.74 -11.65 2.84
C ASN A 179 -7.53 -10.46 3.79
N PHE A 180 -6.31 -9.91 3.83
CA PHE A 180 -5.98 -8.69 4.55
C PHE A 180 -6.79 -7.51 4.02
N LEU A 181 -6.72 -7.23 2.70
CA LEU A 181 -7.48 -6.16 2.07
C LEU A 181 -8.98 -6.29 2.35
N HIS A 182 -9.53 -7.51 2.25
CA HIS A 182 -10.94 -7.79 2.58
C HIS A 182 -11.32 -7.43 4.01
N SER A 183 -10.43 -7.70 4.96
CA SER A 183 -10.64 -7.37 6.36
C SER A 183 -10.55 -5.86 6.57
N LEU A 184 -9.58 -5.21 5.95
CA LEU A 184 -9.33 -3.78 6.09
C LEU A 184 -10.48 -2.94 5.51
N TYR A 185 -10.91 -3.15 4.26
CA TYR A 185 -11.97 -2.31 3.70
C TYR A 185 -13.32 -2.52 4.40
N LYS A 186 -13.58 -3.69 5.00
CA LYS A 186 -14.76 -3.89 5.85
C LYS A 186 -14.76 -2.95 7.06
N VAL A 187 -13.60 -2.77 7.69
CA VAL A 187 -13.45 -1.83 8.80
C VAL A 187 -13.59 -0.39 8.30
N LEU A 188 -12.95 -0.03 7.18
CA LEU A 188 -13.10 1.30 6.58
C LEU A 188 -14.56 1.64 6.23
N PHE A 189 -15.33 0.68 5.73
CA PHE A 189 -16.77 0.85 5.46
C PHE A 189 -17.59 0.97 6.74
N LYS A 190 -17.33 0.11 7.73
CA LYS A 190 -18.01 0.15 9.02
C LYS A 190 -17.82 1.48 9.73
N GLU A 191 -16.59 2.00 9.70
CA GLU A 191 -16.24 3.27 10.31
C GLU A 191 -16.62 4.47 9.44
N GLY A 192 -17.20 4.29 8.25
CA GLY A 192 -17.66 5.37 7.37
C GLY A 192 -16.53 6.23 6.79
N LEU A 193 -15.30 5.70 6.71
CA LEU A 193 -14.17 6.34 6.03
C LEU A 193 -14.13 6.01 4.53
N ALA A 194 -14.82 4.95 4.12
CA ALA A 194 -15.02 4.60 2.73
C ALA A 194 -16.45 4.09 2.51
N LYS A 195 -16.90 4.15 1.25
CA LYS A 195 -18.27 3.79 0.85
C LYS A 195 -18.31 2.56 -0.06
N LYS A 196 -17.40 2.52 -1.04
CA LYS A 196 -17.30 1.44 -2.02
C LYS A 196 -15.89 1.33 -2.55
N ILE A 197 -15.59 0.16 -3.11
CA ILE A 197 -14.37 -0.07 -3.86
C ILE A 197 -14.56 0.47 -5.28
N ILE A 198 -13.59 1.26 -5.75
CA ILE A 198 -13.53 1.74 -7.13
C ILE A 198 -12.78 0.74 -8.01
N GLY A 199 -11.62 0.27 -7.55
CA GLY A 199 -10.81 -0.67 -8.30
C GLY A 199 -9.53 -1.07 -7.59
N PHE A 200 -8.83 -2.01 -8.20
CA PHE A 200 -7.55 -2.53 -7.74
C PHE A 200 -6.50 -2.36 -8.81
N LYS A 201 -5.22 -2.44 -8.41
CA LYS A 201 -4.10 -2.61 -9.32
C LYS A 201 -3.03 -3.45 -8.66
N LEU A 202 -2.46 -4.37 -9.43
CA LEU A 202 -1.20 -5.00 -9.09
C LEU A 202 -0.07 -4.02 -9.43
N THR A 203 0.57 -3.47 -8.41
CA THR A 203 1.65 -2.50 -8.58
C THR A 203 2.97 -3.27 -8.57
N GLU A 204 3.14 -4.15 -9.56
CA GLU A 204 4.38 -4.92 -9.73
C GLU A 204 4.90 -4.87 -11.16
N ASN A 205 6.22 -4.85 -11.28
CA ASN A 205 6.88 -5.02 -12.57
C ASN A 205 7.81 -6.23 -12.48
N VAL A 206 7.36 -7.35 -13.06
CA VAL A 206 8.08 -8.62 -13.18
C VAL A 206 9.52 -8.44 -13.67
N GLU A 207 9.77 -7.47 -14.54
CA GLU A 207 11.12 -7.21 -15.06
C GLU A 207 12.04 -6.62 -13.99
N LYS A 208 11.50 -5.82 -13.06
CA LYS A 208 12.26 -5.15 -12.01
C LYS A 208 12.59 -6.03 -10.81
N LEU A 209 11.79 -7.05 -10.52
CA LEU A 209 12.01 -7.97 -9.41
C LEU A 209 13.34 -8.72 -9.57
N LYS A 210 14.16 -8.71 -8.53
CA LYS A 210 15.48 -9.36 -8.46
C LYS A 210 15.40 -10.56 -7.54
N ILE A 211 16.24 -11.55 -7.82
CA ILE A 211 16.39 -12.69 -6.91
C ILE A 211 17.08 -12.19 -5.64
N GLU A 212 16.38 -12.30 -4.52
CA GLU A 212 16.89 -11.98 -3.19
C GLU A 212 17.53 -13.22 -2.55
N ASP A 213 16.77 -14.31 -2.52
CA ASP A 213 17.18 -15.56 -1.87
C ASP A 213 16.71 -16.79 -2.63
N ILE A 214 17.40 -17.91 -2.39
CA ILE A 214 17.18 -19.19 -3.06
C ILE A 214 17.33 -20.32 -2.04
N ASP A 215 16.31 -21.17 -1.94
CA ASP A 215 16.36 -22.40 -1.18
C ASP A 215 16.08 -23.62 -2.06
N VAL A 216 16.68 -24.76 -1.70
CA VAL A 216 16.55 -26.02 -2.44
C VAL A 216 16.12 -27.12 -1.48
N GLU A 217 14.90 -27.61 -1.67
CA GLU A 217 14.32 -28.67 -0.85
C GLU A 217 13.87 -29.81 -1.76
N GLY A 218 14.60 -30.93 -1.74
CA GLY A 218 14.30 -32.09 -2.58
C GLY A 218 14.27 -31.76 -4.08
N ASP A 219 13.10 -31.88 -4.70
CA ASP A 219 12.86 -31.61 -6.11
C ASP A 219 12.44 -30.17 -6.41
N LYS A 220 12.35 -29.31 -5.40
CA LYS A 220 11.91 -27.92 -5.53
C LYS A 220 13.05 -26.93 -5.33
N VAL A 221 12.97 -25.82 -6.06
CA VAL A 221 13.79 -24.63 -5.86
C VAL A 221 12.85 -23.48 -5.57
N TYR A 222 12.92 -22.96 -4.35
CA TYR A 222 12.17 -21.78 -3.93
C TYR A 222 13.02 -20.54 -4.20
N VAL A 223 12.42 -19.51 -4.78
CA VAL A 223 13.11 -18.29 -5.21
C VAL A 223 12.33 -17.08 -4.74
N TRP A 224 12.89 -16.33 -3.80
CA TRP A 224 12.33 -15.09 -3.29
C TRP A 224 12.75 -13.92 -4.18
N LEU A 225 11.78 -13.07 -4.52
CA LEU A 225 11.94 -11.99 -5.50
C LEU A 225 11.41 -10.66 -4.93
N VAL A 226 12.25 -9.62 -4.95
CA VAL A 226 11.96 -8.25 -4.47
C VAL A 226 12.49 -7.16 -5.42
#